data_AF-A0A816ADS6-F1
#
_entry.id   AF-A0A816ADS6-F1
#
_cell.length_a   1.000
_cell.length_b   1.000
_cell.length_c   1.000
_cell.angle_alpha   90.00
_cell.angle_beta   90.00
_cell.angle_gamma   90.00
#
_symmetry.space_group_name_H-M   'P 1'
#
loop_
_entity.id
_entity.type
_entity.pdbx_description
1 polymer ?
#
loop_
_entity_poly.entity_id
_entity_poly.type
_entity_poly.pdbx_seq_one_letter_code
_entity_poly.pdbx_strand_id
1 'polypeptide(L)'
;SLLCMFILGLVDDDFVELLEHLTSPSFHQQQPPIIFILADHGLHYGPMWSKTTAGRLESRLPILITIMPNEYLMSSKKKQMLIQNQFRLVTPRDIYWTLFNIASPIKNNMVNDFRRQSLFDDLSMERNCSTEGIPEPLCACSEDGIKINPALHV
;
A
#
# COMPACT_ATOMS: atom_id res chain seq x y z
N SER A 1 -11.07 -12.68 -18.70
CA SER A 1 -10.94 -12.99 -17.26
C SER A 1 -10.20 -14.29 -17.01
N LEU A 2 -10.33 -15.34 -17.83
CA LEU A 2 -9.57 -16.60 -17.67
C LEU A 2 -8.03 -16.44 -17.69
N LEU A 3 -7.49 -15.54 -18.52
CA LEU A 3 -6.03 -15.34 -18.64
C LEU A 3 -5.40 -14.83 -17.32
N CYS A 4 -6.08 -13.94 -16.59
CA CYS A 4 -5.60 -13.43 -15.30
C CYS A 4 -5.58 -14.53 -14.24
N MET A 5 -6.67 -15.30 -14.16
CA MET A 5 -6.78 -16.39 -13.19
C MET A 5 -5.78 -17.51 -13.47
N PHE A 6 -5.44 -17.75 -14.75
CA PHE A 6 -4.37 -18.67 -15.12
C PHE A 6 -3.00 -18.16 -14.71
N ILE A 7 -2.68 -16.89 -14.94
CA ILE A 7 -1.39 -16.30 -14.57
C ILE A 7 -1.23 -16.24 -13.05
N LEU A 8 -2.28 -15.87 -12.32
CA LEU A 8 -2.27 -15.89 -10.85
C LEU A 8 -2.01 -17.31 -10.34
N GLY A 9 -2.69 -18.32 -10.91
CA GLY A 9 -2.47 -19.71 -10.53
C GLY A 9 -1.07 -20.26 -10.84
N LEU A 10 -0.28 -19.61 -11.71
CA LEU A 10 1.13 -20.01 -11.95
C LEU A 10 2.07 -19.53 -10.85
N VAL A 11 1.70 -18.46 -10.13
CA VAL A 11 2.55 -17.84 -9.10
C VAL A 11 1.99 -18.11 -7.70
N ASP A 12 0.75 -18.59 -7.58
CA ASP A 12 0.05 -18.76 -6.31
C ASP A 12 0.81 -19.68 -5.35
N ASP A 13 1.15 -20.90 -5.79
CA ASP A 13 1.87 -21.88 -4.95
C ASP A 13 3.27 -21.36 -4.55
N ASP A 14 4.03 -20.79 -5.50
CA ASP A 14 5.36 -20.21 -5.25
C ASP A 14 5.28 -19.03 -4.26
N PHE A 15 4.21 -18.23 -4.35
CA PHE A 15 4.00 -17.09 -3.47
C PHE A 15 3.59 -17.53 -2.06
N VAL A 16 2.77 -18.57 -1.95
CA VAL A 16 2.44 -19.20 -0.66
C VAL A 16 3.70 -19.77 -0.02
N GLU A 17 4.52 -20.53 -0.75
CA GLU A 17 5.77 -21.09 -0.25
C GLU A 17 6.72 -19.98 0.22
N LEU A 18 6.84 -18.89 -0.56
CA LEU A 18 7.64 -17.73 -0.17
C LEU A 18 7.14 -17.10 1.12
N LEU A 19 5.82 -16.90 1.27
CA LEU A 19 5.25 -16.30 2.48
C LEU A 19 5.40 -17.21 3.69
N GLU A 20 5.22 -18.52 3.55
CA GLU A 20 5.45 -19.50 4.61
C GLU A 20 6.92 -19.49 5.04
N HIS A 21 7.86 -19.45 4.07
CA HIS A 21 9.28 -19.35 4.36
C HIS A 21 9.62 -18.06 5.11
N LEU A 22 9.14 -16.91 4.59
CA LEU A 22 9.34 -15.57 5.16
C LEU A 22 8.56 -15.32 6.46
N THR A 23 7.72 -16.24 6.91
CA THR A 23 7.02 -16.17 8.21
C THR A 23 7.45 -17.29 9.17
N SER A 24 8.32 -18.20 8.71
CA SER A 24 8.77 -19.35 9.49
C SER A 24 9.71 -18.95 10.65
N PRO A 25 9.60 -19.61 11.82
CA PRO A 25 10.52 -19.39 12.94
C PRO A 25 11.99 -19.62 12.56
N SER A 26 12.27 -20.50 11.60
CA SER A 26 13.62 -20.78 11.10
C SER A 26 14.25 -19.61 10.34
N PHE A 27 13.44 -18.81 9.63
CA PHE A 27 13.93 -17.61 8.94
C PHE A 27 14.18 -16.45 9.93
N HIS A 28 13.38 -16.37 11.00
CA HIS A 28 13.39 -15.25 11.96
C HIS A 28 14.35 -15.40 13.14
N GLN A 29 15.50 -16.06 12.94
CA GLN A 29 16.42 -16.51 14.01
C GLN A 29 16.53 -15.57 15.22
N GLN A 30 16.67 -14.25 15.00
CA GLN A 30 16.75 -13.25 16.07
C GLN A 30 15.60 -12.24 16.07
N GLN A 31 15.03 -11.87 14.92
CA GLN A 31 13.88 -10.96 14.81
C GLN A 31 13.01 -11.29 13.58
N PRO A 32 11.68 -11.26 13.72
CA PRO A 32 10.76 -11.34 12.58
C PRO A 32 10.94 -10.14 11.62
N PRO A 33 10.69 -10.30 10.30
CA PRO A 33 10.95 -9.30 9.29
C PRO A 33 9.76 -8.36 9.18
N ILE A 34 10.00 -7.18 8.61
CA ILE A 34 8.93 -6.38 8.05
C ILE A 34 8.80 -6.74 6.57
N ILE A 35 7.62 -7.15 6.16
CA ILE A 35 7.34 -7.57 4.78
C ILE A 35 6.41 -6.53 4.14
N PHE A 36 6.78 -6.05 2.97
CA PHE A 36 5.95 -5.23 2.10
C PHE A 36 5.67 -6.02 0.82
N ILE A 37 4.38 -6.16 0.48
CA ILE A 37 3.92 -6.72 -0.78
C ILE A 37 3.26 -5.57 -1.52
N LEU A 38 3.79 -5.22 -2.69
CA LEU A 38 3.31 -4.10 -3.49
C LEU A 38 3.21 -4.49 -4.96
N ALA A 39 2.17 -3.99 -5.63
CA ALA A 39 2.13 -3.93 -7.08
C ALA A 39 2.47 -2.52 -7.57
N ASP A 40 2.92 -2.41 -8.81
CA ASP A 40 3.11 -1.14 -9.50
C ASP A 40 1.78 -0.59 -10.07
N HIS A 41 0.86 -1.48 -10.43
CA HIS A 41 -0.48 -1.14 -10.90
C HIS A 41 -1.53 -2.21 -10.53
N GLY A 42 -2.82 -1.89 -10.70
CA GLY A 42 -3.91 -2.87 -10.60
C GLY A 42 -4.19 -3.58 -11.92
N LEU A 43 -5.35 -4.24 -12.04
CA LEU A 43 -5.70 -4.95 -13.27
C LEU A 43 -5.95 -3.98 -14.43
N HIS A 44 -5.02 -3.94 -15.38
CA HIS A 44 -5.06 -3.01 -16.52
C HIS A 44 -5.23 -3.67 -17.90
N TYR A 45 -5.81 -4.87 -17.95
CA TYR A 45 -6.05 -5.58 -19.22
C TYR A 45 -7.41 -6.26 -19.29
N GLY A 46 -7.81 -6.57 -20.53
CA GLY A 46 -9.03 -7.28 -20.84
C GLY A 46 -10.31 -6.42 -20.82
N PRO A 47 -11.49 -7.06 -20.97
CA PRO A 47 -12.76 -6.34 -21.09
C PRO A 47 -13.17 -5.56 -19.85
N MET A 48 -12.79 -6.03 -18.65
CA MET A 48 -13.16 -5.33 -17.40
C MET A 48 -12.49 -3.96 -17.35
N TRP A 49 -11.17 -3.91 -17.55
CA TRP A 49 -10.41 -2.67 -17.63
C TRP A 49 -10.87 -1.76 -18.78
N SER A 50 -11.00 -2.30 -20.00
CA SER A 50 -11.29 -1.46 -21.18
C SER A 50 -12.74 -0.97 -21.26
N LYS A 51 -13.72 -1.74 -20.77
CA LYS A 51 -15.15 -1.44 -20.97
C LYS A 51 -15.85 -0.83 -19.76
N THR A 52 -15.23 -0.80 -18.58
CA THR A 52 -15.89 -0.32 -17.35
C THR A 52 -15.08 0.77 -16.66
N THR A 53 -15.76 1.74 -16.06
CA THR A 53 -15.13 2.73 -15.17
C THR A 53 -14.46 2.04 -13.97
N ALA A 54 -15.12 1.05 -13.37
CA ALA A 54 -14.59 0.31 -12.23
C ALA A 54 -13.24 -0.36 -12.56
N GLY A 55 -13.11 -1.01 -13.73
CA GLY A 55 -11.86 -1.62 -14.14
C GLY A 55 -10.75 -0.61 -14.44
N ARG A 56 -11.06 0.56 -15.02
CA ARG A 56 -10.07 1.65 -15.17
C ARG A 56 -9.63 2.19 -13.82
N LEU A 57 -10.56 2.33 -12.88
CA LEU A 57 -10.28 2.74 -11.51
C LEU A 57 -9.39 1.71 -10.79
N GLU A 58 -9.74 0.42 -10.85
CA GLU A 58 -8.95 -0.68 -10.28
C GLU A 58 -7.52 -0.69 -10.83
N SER A 59 -7.31 -0.38 -12.11
CA SER A 59 -5.96 -0.32 -12.68
C SER A 59 -5.04 0.72 -12.02
N ARG A 60 -5.61 1.74 -11.37
CA ARG A 60 -4.91 2.81 -10.66
C ARG A 60 -4.80 2.56 -9.15
N LEU A 61 -5.32 1.43 -8.67
CA LEU A 61 -5.32 1.01 -7.28
C LEU A 61 -4.42 -0.22 -7.12
N PRO A 62 -3.09 -0.06 -7.09
CA PRO A 62 -2.16 -1.16 -6.82
C PRO A 62 -2.37 -1.71 -5.40
N ILE A 63 -2.11 -3.01 -5.23
CA ILE A 63 -2.11 -3.64 -3.92
C ILE A 63 -0.94 -3.12 -3.07
N LEU A 64 -1.19 -2.89 -1.79
CA LEU A 64 -0.18 -2.63 -0.77
C LEU A 64 -0.57 -3.40 0.49
N ILE A 65 0.23 -4.41 0.85
CA ILE A 65 0.08 -5.17 2.09
C ILE A 65 1.37 -5.03 2.88
N THR A 66 1.24 -4.77 4.18
CA THR A 66 2.38 -4.72 5.11
C THR A 66 2.18 -5.74 6.22
N ILE A 67 3.15 -6.61 6.43
CA ILE A 67 3.21 -7.52 7.57
C ILE A 67 4.34 -7.01 8.46
N MET A 68 3.99 -6.59 9.68
CA MET A 68 4.95 -6.03 10.62
C MET A 68 4.94 -6.81 11.93
N PRO A 69 6.12 -7.08 12.53
CA PRO A 69 6.20 -7.69 13.84
C PRO A 69 5.51 -6.86 14.91
N ASN A 70 4.88 -7.53 15.89
CA ASN A 70 4.27 -6.85 17.02
C ASN A 70 5.27 -6.00 17.78
N GLU A 71 6.52 -6.47 17.89
CA GLU A 71 7.65 -5.79 18.53
C GLU A 71 7.95 -4.44 17.86
N TYR A 72 7.82 -4.36 16.53
CA TYR A 72 8.00 -3.12 15.78
C TYR A 72 6.82 -2.14 15.96
N LEU A 73 5.62 -2.70 16.19
CA LEU A 73 4.37 -1.97 16.42
C LEU A 73 4.10 -1.67 17.90
N MET A 74 5.05 -1.93 18.81
CA MET A 74 4.89 -1.75 20.26
C MET A 74 4.49 -0.33 20.67
N SER A 75 4.72 0.69 19.83
CA SER A 75 4.07 1.98 20.01
C SER A 75 2.63 1.92 19.48
N SER A 76 1.66 2.05 20.38
CA SER A 76 0.23 2.12 20.04
C SER A 76 -0.04 3.10 18.90
N LYS A 77 0.74 4.19 18.82
CA LYS A 77 0.66 5.18 17.75
C LYS A 77 0.95 4.60 16.36
N LYS A 78 2.04 3.85 16.13
CA LYS A 78 2.37 3.31 14.79
C LYS A 78 1.26 2.38 14.30
N LYS A 79 0.81 1.47 15.16
CA LYS A 79 -0.30 0.55 14.84
C LYS A 79 -1.59 1.30 14.53
N GLN A 80 -1.92 2.32 15.32
CA GLN A 80 -3.10 3.16 15.07
C GLN A 80 -3.01 3.90 13.73
N MET A 81 -1.85 4.49 13.40
CA MET A 81 -1.67 5.19 12.14
C MET A 81 -1.79 4.24 10.95
N LEU A 82 -1.19 3.04 11.02
CA LEU A 82 -1.36 2.02 9.98
C LEU A 82 -2.84 1.64 9.78
N ILE A 83 -3.61 1.45 10.86
CA ILE A 83 -5.04 1.13 10.79
C ILE A 83 -5.83 2.28 10.17
N GLN A 84 -5.57 3.52 10.59
CA GLN A 84 -6.26 4.68 10.06
C GLN A 84 -5.95 4.93 8.58
N ASN A 85 -4.69 4.70 8.18
CA ASN A 85 -4.20 4.93 6.83
C ASN A 85 -4.67 3.89 5.80
N GLN A 86 -5.24 2.75 6.22
CA GLN A 86 -5.91 1.81 5.30
C GLN A 86 -7.01 2.49 4.48
N PHE A 87 -7.57 3.58 5.01
CA PHE A 87 -8.67 4.32 4.43
C PHE A 87 -8.25 5.71 3.93
N ARG A 88 -6.97 5.90 3.60
CA ARG A 88 -6.42 7.17 3.13
C ARG A 88 -5.74 6.99 1.77
N LEU A 89 -5.62 8.08 1.03
CA LEU A 89 -4.79 8.09 -0.18
C LEU A 89 -3.33 7.89 0.23
N VAL A 90 -2.79 6.72 -0.08
CA VAL A 90 -1.37 6.37 0.09
C VAL A 90 -0.67 6.49 -1.25
N THR A 91 0.54 7.02 -1.23
CA THR A 91 1.37 7.26 -2.41
C THR A 91 2.70 6.51 -2.31
N PRO A 92 3.39 6.27 -3.44
CA PRO A 92 4.75 5.72 -3.42
C PRO A 92 5.75 6.56 -2.60
N ARG A 93 5.49 7.87 -2.46
CA ARG A 93 6.29 8.76 -1.61
C ARG A 93 6.15 8.38 -0.13
N ASP A 94 4.94 8.02 0.32
CA ASP A 94 4.70 7.61 1.70
C ASP A 94 5.40 6.27 1.99
N ILE A 95 5.39 5.35 1.03
CA ILE A 95 6.12 4.07 1.11
C ILE A 95 7.62 4.34 1.20
N TYR A 96 8.18 5.21 0.35
CA TYR A 96 9.59 5.60 0.40
C TYR A 96 9.99 6.12 1.78
N TRP A 97 9.24 7.07 2.35
CA TRP A 97 9.55 7.60 3.67
C TRP A 97 9.34 6.58 4.79
N THR A 98 8.40 5.65 4.64
CA THR A 98 8.23 4.53 5.56
C THR A 98 9.46 3.63 5.58
N LEU A 99 9.93 3.22 4.41
CA LEU A 99 11.14 2.39 4.28
C LEU A 99 12.38 3.15 4.76
N PHE A 100 12.49 4.45 4.44
CA PHE A 100 13.55 5.30 4.94
C PHE A 100 13.55 5.37 6.46
N ASN A 101 12.39 5.56 7.10
CA ASN A 101 12.25 5.61 8.56
C ASN A 101 12.55 4.26 9.23
N ILE A 102 12.27 3.13 8.55
CA ILE A 102 12.64 1.79 9.01
C ILE A 102 14.16 1.60 8.94
N ALA A 103 14.77 1.91 7.80
CA ALA A 103 16.19 1.65 7.54
C ALA A 103 17.12 2.64 8.27
N SER A 104 16.68 3.88 8.42
CA SER A 104 17.41 4.95 9.09
C SER A 104 16.46 5.65 10.07
N PRO A 105 16.28 5.11 11.28
CA PRO A 105 15.54 5.79 12.34
C PRO A 105 16.35 6.98 12.84
N ILE A 106 16.55 8.00 12.00
CA ILE A 106 17.27 9.20 12.36
C ILE A 106 16.47 9.89 13.47
N LYS A 107 17.09 10.08 14.63
CA LYS A 107 16.62 10.98 15.70
C LYS A 107 16.72 12.45 15.24
N ASN A 108 15.98 12.85 14.21
CA ASN A 108 16.07 14.23 13.72
C ASN A 108 14.85 15.04 14.13
N ASN A 109 15.10 15.92 15.11
CA ASN A 109 14.36 17.14 15.42
C ASN A 109 14.38 18.13 14.23
N MET A 110 14.01 17.71 13.03
CA MET A 110 14.11 18.56 11.84
C MET A 110 12.78 18.66 11.12
N VAL A 111 12.11 19.78 11.38
CA VAL A 111 11.11 20.51 10.58
C VAL A 111 9.90 19.67 10.12
N ASN A 112 8.70 20.16 10.45
CA ASN A 112 7.42 19.75 9.84
C ASN A 112 7.46 19.99 8.32
N ASP A 113 8.20 19.16 7.59
CA ASP A 113 8.09 19.05 6.16
C ASP A 113 6.94 18.10 5.88
N PHE A 114 5.75 18.66 5.66
CA PHE A 114 4.54 17.92 5.30
C PHE A 114 4.73 16.99 4.09
N ARG A 115 5.83 17.12 3.33
CA ARG A 115 6.19 16.23 2.21
C ARG A 115 6.93 14.95 2.64
N ARG A 116 7.23 14.79 3.94
CA ARG A 116 7.93 13.64 4.53
C ARG A 116 7.01 12.78 5.39
N GLN A 117 5.83 12.47 4.89
CA GLN A 117 4.90 11.59 5.58
C GLN A 117 5.22 10.13 5.29
N SER A 118 5.10 9.29 6.31
CA SER A 118 5.20 7.84 6.23
C SER A 118 3.85 7.20 6.57
N LEU A 119 3.72 5.89 6.39
CA LEU A 119 2.57 5.11 6.83
C LEU A 119 2.38 5.11 8.35
N PHE A 120 3.39 5.57 9.10
CA PHE A 120 3.35 5.73 10.56
C PHE A 120 2.92 7.12 11.03
N ASP A 121 2.56 8.02 10.11
CA ASP A 121 2.05 9.36 10.38
C ASP A 121 0.54 9.44 10.08
N ASP A 122 -0.14 10.47 10.57
CA ASP A 122 -1.55 10.72 10.26
C ASP A 122 -1.67 11.32 8.85
N LEU A 123 -2.08 10.50 7.88
CA LEU A 123 -2.31 10.95 6.51
C LEU A 123 -3.71 11.59 6.41
N SER A 124 -3.78 12.85 6.01
CA SER A 124 -5.05 13.60 5.97
C SER A 124 -6.13 12.92 5.10
N MET A 125 -7.39 12.99 5.53
CA MET A 125 -8.57 12.59 4.72
C MET A 125 -8.70 13.45 3.47
N GLU A 126 -8.18 14.67 3.51
CA GLU A 126 -8.36 15.69 2.48
C GLU A 126 -7.35 15.56 1.33
N ARG A 127 -6.39 14.63 1.46
CA ARG A 127 -5.42 14.31 0.40
C ARG A 127 -6.17 13.93 -0.88
N ASN A 128 -5.72 14.49 -1.98
CA ASN A 128 -6.23 14.18 -3.31
C ASN A 128 -5.08 14.23 -4.31
N CYS A 129 -5.34 13.78 -5.54
CA CYS A 129 -4.28 13.71 -6.55
C CYS A 129 -3.59 15.05 -6.80
N SER A 130 -4.30 16.17 -6.72
CA SER A 130 -3.70 17.50 -6.88
C SER A 130 -2.75 17.84 -5.73
N THR A 131 -3.15 17.61 -4.47
CA THR A 131 -2.29 17.89 -3.30
C THR A 131 -1.06 16.99 -3.26
N GLU A 132 -1.19 15.76 -3.77
CA GLU A 132 -0.11 14.78 -3.84
C GLU A 132 0.75 14.86 -5.11
N GLY A 133 0.39 15.72 -6.06
CA GLY A 133 1.08 15.84 -7.35
C GLY A 133 0.96 14.60 -8.23
N ILE A 134 -0.12 13.84 -8.10
CA ILE A 134 -0.45 12.70 -8.96
C ILE A 134 -1.10 13.23 -10.25
N PRO A 135 -0.52 12.95 -11.44
CA PRO A 135 -1.12 13.35 -12.71
C PRO A 135 -2.53 12.76 -12.89
N GLU A 136 -3.41 13.53 -13.53
CA GLU A 136 -4.81 13.14 -13.74
C GLU A 136 -5.00 11.76 -14.39
N PRO A 137 -4.20 11.34 -15.41
CA PRO A 137 -4.34 10.00 -15.99
C PRO A 137 -4.08 8.84 -15.01
N LEU A 138 -3.30 9.10 -13.95
CA LEU A 138 -2.95 8.13 -12.91
C LEU A 138 -3.83 8.29 -11.66
N CYS A 139 -4.71 9.27 -11.63
CA CYS A 139 -5.52 9.57 -10.47
C CYS A 139 -6.70 8.59 -10.35
N ALA A 140 -6.74 7.81 -9.26
CA ALA A 140 -7.92 7.01 -8.94
C ALA A 140 -9.11 7.87 -8.46
N CYS A 141 -8.87 9.11 -8.02
CA CYS A 141 -9.87 9.95 -7.36
C CYS A 141 -10.63 10.93 -8.29
N SER A 142 -10.26 11.07 -9.58
CA SER A 142 -10.72 12.22 -10.39
C SER A 142 -11.82 11.93 -11.41
N GLU A 143 -12.10 10.68 -11.79
CA GLU A 143 -12.76 10.50 -13.10
C GLU A 143 -14.30 10.44 -13.12
N ASP A 144 -15.04 10.09 -12.05
CA ASP A 144 -16.46 9.78 -12.26
C ASP A 144 -17.46 10.18 -11.15
N GLY A 145 -17.11 11.11 -10.26
CA GLY A 145 -18.01 11.52 -9.16
C GLY A 145 -18.30 10.41 -8.14
N ILE A 146 -17.66 9.25 -8.30
CA ILE A 146 -17.63 8.17 -7.31
C ILE A 146 -16.70 8.62 -6.19
N LYS A 147 -17.29 9.16 -5.12
CA LYS A 147 -16.61 9.25 -3.84
C LYS A 147 -16.42 7.82 -3.35
N ILE A 148 -15.26 7.23 -3.64
CA ILE A 148 -14.87 5.97 -3.01
C ILE A 148 -14.66 6.32 -1.55
N ASN A 149 -15.61 5.94 -0.70
CA ASN A 149 -15.38 5.92 0.73
C ASN A 149 -14.44 4.75 0.98
N PRO A 150 -13.17 5.00 1.37
CA PRO A 150 -12.23 3.91 1.54
C PRO A 150 -12.70 2.93 2.64
N ALA A 151 -13.54 3.39 3.58
CA ALA A 151 -14.08 2.59 4.68
C ALA A 151 -15.14 1.54 4.29
N LEU A 152 -15.51 1.40 3.01
CA LEU A 152 -16.58 0.51 2.56
C LEU A 152 -16.12 -0.71 1.73
N HIS A 153 -14.81 -0.90 1.55
CA HIS A 153 -14.27 -2.05 0.83
C HIS A 153 -13.20 -2.74 1.69
N VAL A 154 -13.68 -3.65 2.55
CA VAL A 154 -12.94 -4.75 3.16
C VAL A 154 -13.51 -6.04 2.61
#